data_AF-A0A1M7LM86-F1
#
_entry.id   AF-A0A1M7LM86-F1
#
_cell.length_a   1.000
_cell.length_b   1.000
_cell.length_c   1.000
_cell.angle_alpha   90.00
_cell.angle_beta   90.00
_cell.angle_gamma   90.00
#
_symmetry.space_group_name_H-M   'P 1'
#
loop_
_entity.id
_entity.type
_entity.pdbx_description
1 polymer ?
#
loop_
_entity_poly.entity_id
_entity_poly.type
_entity_poly.pdbx_seq_one_letter_code
_entity_poly.pdbx_strand_id
1 'polypeptide(L)' 'MKKRSVVLLFVMFATLTGCATHGCAGYACKRPDSNSRELVIWWPPDMRQGLDEQDRDRDYTVVQLKD' A
#
# COMPACT_ATOMS: atom_id res chain seq x y z
N MET A 1 27.73 -27.57 -16.07
CA MET A 1 27.15 -26.26 -16.44
C MET A 1 25.64 -26.19 -16.12
N LYS A 2 24.80 -27.08 -16.66
CA LYS A 2 23.32 -27.02 -16.54
C LYS A 2 22.78 -27.13 -15.10
N LYS A 3 23.33 -28.01 -14.26
CA LYS A 3 22.89 -28.19 -12.86
C LYS A 3 23.20 -26.97 -11.96
N ARG A 4 24.36 -26.35 -12.13
CA ARG A 4 24.76 -25.13 -11.39
C ARG A 4 23.89 -23.94 -11.74
N SER A 5 23.53 -23.82 -13.02
CA SER A 5 22.62 -22.77 -13.50
C SER A 5 21.21 -22.94 -12.92
N VAL A 6 20.70 -24.17 -12.83
CA VAL A 6 19.39 -24.45 -12.21
C VAL A 6 19.39 -24.12 -10.72
N VAL A 7 20.44 -24.47 -9.99
CA VAL A 7 20.58 -24.14 -8.56
C VAL A 7 20.60 -22.62 -8.35
N LEU A 8 21.35 -21.87 -9.16
CA LEU A 8 21.39 -20.41 -9.10
C LEU A 8 20.01 -19.79 -9.37
N LEU A 9 19.25 -20.34 -10.33
CA LEU A 9 17.90 -19.88 -10.66
C LEU A 9 16.93 -20.06 -9.49
N PHE A 10 16.98 -21.21 -8.82
CA PHE A 10 16.16 -21.47 -7.63
C PHE A 10 16.51 -20.55 -6.46
N VAL A 11 17.80 -20.32 -6.21
CA VAL A 11 18.26 -19.39 -5.16
C VAL A 11 17.76 -17.98 -5.45
N MET A 12 17.88 -17.51 -6.70
CA MET A 12 17.41 -16.21 -7.11
C MET A 12 15.90 -16.06 -6.89
N PHE A 13 15.10 -17.03 -7.35
CA PHE A 13 13.65 -17.02 -7.15
C PHE A 13 13.26 -17.00 -5.67
N ALA A 14 13.90 -17.83 -4.84
CA ALA A 14 13.63 -17.87 -3.41
C ALA A 14 13.91 -16.51 -2.74
N THR A 15 15.01 -15.84 -3.10
CA THR A 15 15.34 -14.50 -2.57
C THR A 15 14.33 -13.43 -3.01
N LEU A 16 13.90 -13.46 -4.28
CA LEU A 16 12.90 -12.53 -4.81
C LEU A 16 11.55 -12.70 -4.13
N THR A 17 11.12 -13.95 -3.92
CA THR A 17 9.86 -14.22 -3.21
C THR A 17 9.91 -13.75 -1.76
N GLY A 18 11.04 -13.89 -1.06
CA GLY A 18 11.18 -13.42 0.33
C GLY A 18 11.08 -11.90 0.48
N CYS A 19 11.63 -11.14 -0.48
CA CYS A 19 11.53 -9.68 -0.46
C CYS A 19 10.14 -9.16 -0.87
N ALA A 20 9.41 -9.91 -1.71
CA ALA A 20 8.08 -9.51 -2.18
C ALA A 20 6.92 -10.02 -1.31
N THR A 21 7.16 -10.99 -0.41
CA THR A 21 6.09 -11.58 0.43
C THR A 21 5.77 -10.76 1.68
N HIS A 22 6.74 -9.99 2.17
CA HIS A 22 6.44 -8.94 3.14
C HIS A 22 5.86 -7.76 2.38
N GLY A 23 4.55 -7.83 2.12
CA GLY A 23 3.78 -6.69 1.64
C GLY A 23 3.80 -5.55 2.66
N CYS A 24 2.83 -4.64 2.54
CA CYS A 24 2.66 -3.62 3.55
C CYS A 24 2.50 -4.28 4.96
N ALA A 25 3.16 -3.74 5.99
CA ALA A 25 2.95 -4.12 7.38
C ALA A 25 2.42 -2.96 8.24
N GLY A 26 1.52 -3.27 9.18
CA GLY A 26 1.03 -2.33 10.18
C GLY A 26 -0.15 -1.46 9.73
N TYR A 27 -0.31 -0.30 10.38
CA TYR A 27 -1.47 0.58 10.18
C TYR A 27 -1.58 1.12 8.74
N ALA A 28 -0.46 1.23 8.03
CA ALA A 28 -0.41 1.67 6.64
C ALA A 28 -1.21 0.78 5.68
N CYS A 29 -1.47 -0.48 6.02
CA CYS A 29 -2.06 -1.50 5.13
C CYS A 29 -3.52 -1.76 5.40
N LYS A 30 -3.98 -1.29 6.57
CA LYS A 30 -5.39 -1.27 6.91
C LYS A 30 -6.09 -0.09 6.22
N ARG A 31 -5.31 0.87 5.72
CA ARG A 31 -5.80 2.03 4.98
C ARG A 31 -6.19 1.62 3.56
N PRO A 32 -7.24 2.24 3.00
CA PRO A 32 -7.69 1.95 1.64
C PRO A 32 -6.74 2.55 0.60
N ASP A 33 -6.62 1.88 -0.54
CA ASP A 33 -5.87 2.33 -1.71
C ASP A 33 -6.78 3.06 -2.71
N SER A 34 -6.19 3.97 -3.49
CA SER A 34 -6.90 4.66 -4.57
C SER A 34 -7.10 3.75 -5.78
N ASN A 35 -8.19 3.95 -6.51
CA ASN A 35 -8.48 3.22 -7.75
C ASN A 35 -9.07 4.15 -8.82
N SER A 36 -9.51 3.59 -9.95
CA SER A 36 -10.03 4.36 -11.07
C SER A 36 -11.33 5.12 -10.79
N ARG A 37 -11.99 4.87 -9.65
CA ARG A 37 -13.27 5.49 -9.26
C ARG A 37 -13.19 6.29 -7.97
N GLU A 38 -12.13 6.14 -7.19
CA GLU A 38 -12.00 6.82 -5.91
C GLU A 38 -10.54 7.16 -5.60
N LEU A 39 -10.34 8.35 -5.03
CA LEU A 39 -9.06 8.85 -4.59
C LEU A 39 -9.05 8.92 -3.05
N VAL A 40 -8.04 8.29 -2.45
CA VAL A 40 -7.82 8.33 -1.00
C VAL A 40 -6.76 9.38 -0.67
N ILE A 41 -7.13 10.41 0.09
CA ILE A 41 -6.25 11.52 0.48
C ILE A 41 -5.89 11.38 1.96
N TRP A 42 -4.61 11.41 2.30
CA TRP A 42 -4.12 11.22 3.66
C TRP A 42 -3.74 12.54 4.30
N TRP A 43 -4.22 12.76 5.52
CA TRP A 43 -4.05 14.03 6.23
C TRP A 43 -3.17 13.88 7.47
N PRO A 44 -2.06 14.62 7.57
CA PRO A 44 -1.32 14.71 8.82
C PRO A 44 -2.17 15.41 9.89
N PRO A 45 -1.95 15.13 11.19
CA PRO A 45 -2.83 15.58 12.28
C PRO A 45 -3.13 17.08 12.32
N ASP A 46 -2.17 17.91 11.94
CA ASP A 46 -2.25 19.36 11.87
C ASP A 46 -3.18 19.87 10.75
N MET A 47 -3.38 19.08 9.68
CA MET A 47 -4.22 19.44 8.54
C MET A 47 -5.65 18.89 8.62
N ARG A 48 -6.00 18.15 9.69
CA ARG A 48 -7.34 17.56 9.85
C ARG A 48 -8.42 18.55 10.32
N GLN A 49 -8.02 19.74 10.76
CA GLN A 49 -8.93 20.72 11.37
C GLN A 49 -9.96 21.31 10.38
N GLY A 50 -9.70 21.22 9.07
CA GLY A 50 -10.61 21.68 8.02
C GLY A 50 -11.50 20.59 7.42
N LEU A 51 -11.43 19.36 7.92
CA LEU A 51 -12.31 18.26 7.50
C LEU A 51 -13.62 18.34 8.28
N ASP A 52 -14.71 17.86 7.66
CA ASP A 52 -16.03 17.80 8.28
C ASP A 52 -15.94 17.04 9.62
N GLU A 53 -16.76 17.39 10.62
CA GLU A 53 -16.61 16.87 11.99
C GLU A 53 -16.66 15.34 12.05
N GLN A 54 -17.37 14.71 11.11
CA GLN A 54 -17.46 13.26 10.96
C GLN A 54 -16.15 12.60 10.49
N ASP A 55 -15.28 13.34 9.80
CA ASP A 55 -14.00 12.85 9.26
C ASP A 55 -12.79 13.32 10.07
N ARG A 56 -12.99 14.11 11.13
CA ARG A 56 -11.90 14.66 11.96
C ARG A 56 -11.09 13.60 12.72
N ASP A 57 -11.74 12.48 13.07
CA ASP A 57 -11.11 11.32 13.71
C ASP A 57 -10.43 10.38 12.69
N ARG A 58 -10.74 10.54 11.41
CA ARG A 58 -10.13 9.76 10.33
C ARG A 58 -8.85 10.45 9.86
N ASP A 59 -7.83 9.65 9.58
CA ASP A 59 -6.57 10.13 9.03
C ASP A 59 -6.55 10.19 7.50
N TYR A 60 -7.68 9.88 6.87
CA TYR A 60 -7.87 9.91 5.43
C TYR A 60 -9.30 10.27 5.07
N THR A 61 -9.47 10.84 3.87
CA THR A 61 -10.76 11.02 3.21
C THR A 61 -10.80 10.28 1.88
N VAL A 62 -11.99 9.87 1.45
CA VAL A 62 -12.21 9.20 0.16
C VAL A 62 -13.06 10.10 -0.73
N VAL A 63 -12.54 10.43 -1.90
CA VAL A 63 -13.19 11.30 -2.88
C VAL A 63 -13.57 10.48 -4.09
N GLN A 64 -14.85 10.48 -4.45
CA GLN A 64 -15.33 9.81 -5.65
C GLN A 64 -14.91 10.58 -6.89
N LEU A 65 -14.28 9.88 -7.83
CA LEU A 65 -13.95 10.41 -9.14
C LEU A 65 -15.22 10.39 -9.98
N LYS A 66 -15.50 11.50 -10.65
CA LYS A 66 -16.60 11.61 -11.59
C LYS A 66 -16.13 11.08 -12.95
N ASP A 67 -17.00 10.32 -13.61
CA ASP A 67 -16.76 9.83 -14.98
C ASP A 67 -16.60 10.98 -15.98
#